data_AF-A0A838RYW8-F1
#
_entry.id   AF-A0A838RYW8-F1
#
_cell.length_a   1.000
_cell.length_b   1.000
_cell.length_c   1.000
_cell.angle_alpha   90.00
_cell.angle_beta   90.00
_cell.angle_gamma   90.00
#
_symmetry.space_group_name_H-M   'P 1'
#
loop_
_entity.id
_entity.type
_entity.pdbx_description
1 polymer ?
#
loop_
_entity_poly.entity_id
_entity_poly.type
_entity_poly.pdbx_seq_one_letter_code
_entity_poly.pdbx_strand_id
1 'polypeptide(L)'
;MTEDEEADYIRQGKRVPRALRFSTGPFNSGDGPWEVRGFTSGVNPATGNPTAPAFQRIYKGDGTSEEHNTNSNLEFHQGHGHWHTSIATYELFEVPAPAFPSSPCPLSAALNGVKLTESSVGKKLGFCATDQGLFDWGRFYQARRDRWQDERCREDSDNLDPEAFQTCLLTGCSSPTRPVIGLSVGWGDTYAWARLEQFVEFPEHDGHPKPGCYLLHATFDKSSKFEESNEHDNTSFAYFQVDPSLDPKNSSKIMIIRSGHGVGP
;
A
#
# COMPACT_ATOMS: atom_id res chain seq x y z
N MET A 1 16.54 -2.21 7.34
CA MET A 1 15.55 -3.30 7.35
C MET A 1 15.14 -3.53 8.80
N THR A 2 14.00 -4.15 9.10
CA THR A 2 13.77 -4.61 10.49
C THR A 2 14.65 -5.85 10.76
N GLU A 3 14.92 -6.15 12.03
CA GLU A 3 15.73 -7.31 12.42
C GLU A 3 15.09 -8.63 11.97
N ASP A 4 13.76 -8.73 12.06
CA ASP A 4 13.02 -9.94 11.68
C ASP A 4 13.09 -10.21 10.17
N GLU A 5 12.90 -9.18 9.34
CA GLU A 5 13.05 -9.29 7.88
C GLU A 5 14.48 -9.65 7.47
N GLU A 6 15.47 -9.02 8.11
CA GLU A 6 16.87 -9.32 7.85
C GLU A 6 17.19 -10.79 8.17
N ALA A 7 16.71 -11.28 9.30
CA ALA A 7 16.84 -12.67 9.69
C ALA A 7 16.14 -13.63 8.69
N ASP A 8 14.98 -13.26 8.15
CA ASP A 8 14.30 -14.03 7.10
C ASP A 8 15.11 -14.13 5.81
N TYR A 9 15.69 -13.02 5.35
CA TYR A 9 16.56 -13.02 4.17
C TYR A 9 17.78 -13.92 4.38
N ILE A 10 18.42 -13.83 5.55
CA ILE A 10 19.58 -14.65 5.91
C ILE A 10 19.19 -16.14 5.96
N ARG A 11 18.07 -16.50 6.60
CA ARG A 11 17.56 -17.89 6.66
C ARG A 11 17.33 -18.48 5.27
N GLN A 12 16.87 -17.66 4.33
CA GLN A 12 16.61 -18.06 2.95
C GLN A 12 17.88 -18.07 2.07
N GLY A 13 19.05 -17.75 2.62
CA GLY A 13 20.31 -17.62 1.86
C GLY A 13 20.29 -16.46 0.85
N LYS A 14 19.40 -15.47 1.05
CA LYS A 14 19.25 -14.30 0.18
C LYS A 14 20.11 -13.15 0.69
N ARG A 15 20.59 -12.30 -0.22
CA ARG A 15 21.22 -11.03 0.12
C ARG A 15 20.19 -10.10 0.77
N VAL A 16 20.54 -9.53 1.91
CA VAL A 16 19.77 -8.46 2.56
C VAL A 16 19.87 -7.19 1.69
N PRO A 17 18.77 -6.69 1.12
CA PRO A 17 18.83 -5.52 0.26
C PRO A 17 18.96 -4.23 1.07
N ARG A 18 19.55 -3.19 0.47
CA ARG A 18 19.43 -1.83 0.98
C ARG A 18 17.99 -1.38 0.78
N ALA A 19 17.32 -1.00 1.85
CA ALA A 19 15.90 -0.66 1.81
C ALA A 19 15.69 0.85 1.98
N LEU A 20 15.00 1.48 1.03
CA LEU A 20 14.35 2.77 1.26
C LEU A 20 12.97 2.51 1.86
N ARG A 21 12.79 2.87 3.13
CA ARG A 21 11.54 2.69 3.88
C ARG A 21 10.74 3.98 3.91
N PHE A 22 9.42 3.84 3.84
CA PHE A 22 8.48 4.95 3.83
C PHE A 22 7.14 4.51 4.38
N SER A 23 6.34 5.46 4.87
CA SER A 23 4.96 5.17 5.25
C SER A 23 4.05 5.52 4.09
N THR A 24 3.06 4.69 3.80
CA THR A 24 2.06 4.95 2.74
C THR A 24 0.81 4.11 2.99
N GLY A 25 -0.30 4.47 2.36
CA GLY A 25 -1.58 3.81 2.58
C GLY A 25 -2.69 4.35 1.69
N PRO A 26 -3.74 3.55 1.44
CA PRO A 26 -4.93 4.02 0.73
C PRO A 26 -5.82 4.84 1.66
N PHE A 27 -6.58 5.76 1.05
CA PHE A 27 -7.63 6.53 1.70
C PHE A 27 -8.87 6.52 0.82
N ASN A 28 -10.05 6.39 1.41
CA ASN A 28 -11.31 6.43 0.67
C ASN A 28 -11.89 7.86 0.71
N SER A 29 -11.73 8.57 -0.41
CA SER A 29 -12.28 9.90 -0.66
C SER A 29 -13.59 9.88 -1.45
N GLY A 30 -14.04 8.70 -1.90
CA GLY A 30 -15.16 8.52 -2.82
C GLY A 30 -16.54 8.57 -2.15
N ASP A 31 -17.58 8.37 -2.96
CA ASP A 31 -18.98 8.51 -2.51
C ASP A 31 -19.50 7.29 -1.73
N GLY A 32 -18.82 6.15 -1.81
CA GLY A 32 -19.21 4.89 -1.20
C GLY A 32 -18.05 4.17 -0.51
N PRO A 33 -18.32 3.18 0.35
CA PRO A 33 -17.28 2.37 0.95
C PRO A 33 -16.54 1.58 -0.13
N TRP A 34 -15.23 1.48 0.00
CA TRP A 34 -14.43 0.55 -0.78
C TRP A 34 -14.36 -0.76 -0.01
N GLU A 35 -14.85 -1.85 -0.59
CA GLU A 35 -14.98 -3.14 0.09
C GLU A 35 -14.64 -4.29 -0.86
N VAL A 36 -13.73 -5.15 -0.40
CA VAL A 36 -13.27 -6.35 -1.10
C VAL A 36 -13.55 -7.57 -0.24
N ARG A 37 -14.25 -8.56 -0.81
CA ARG A 37 -14.61 -9.82 -0.18
C ARG A 37 -13.87 -10.98 -0.84
N GLY A 38 -13.53 -11.98 -0.05
CA GLY A 38 -13.08 -13.28 -0.53
C GLY A 38 -13.84 -14.42 0.12
N PHE A 39 -13.89 -15.54 -0.58
CA PHE A 39 -14.47 -16.79 -0.09
C PHE A 39 -13.40 -17.87 -0.10
N THR A 40 -12.98 -18.31 1.08
CA THR A 40 -11.79 -19.16 1.24
C THR A 40 -12.17 -20.59 1.68
N SER A 41 -13.41 -21.02 1.40
CA SER A 41 -13.90 -22.35 1.81
C SER A 41 -12.92 -23.46 1.38
N GLY A 42 -12.39 -24.20 2.34
CA GLY A 42 -11.41 -25.28 2.10
C GLY A 42 -9.94 -24.84 2.13
N VAL A 43 -9.66 -23.57 2.42
CA VAL A 43 -8.31 -23.05 2.59
C VAL A 43 -7.94 -23.05 4.07
N ASN A 44 -6.79 -23.65 4.41
CA ASN A 44 -6.22 -23.58 5.75
C ASN A 44 -5.12 -22.50 5.78
N PRO A 45 -5.33 -21.36 6.48
CA PRO A 45 -4.31 -20.32 6.62
C PRO A 45 -3.03 -20.81 7.35
N ALA A 46 -3.11 -21.92 8.09
CA ALA A 46 -1.96 -22.53 8.75
C ALA A 46 -1.03 -23.30 7.78
N THR A 47 -1.44 -23.52 6.52
CA THR A 47 -0.63 -24.22 5.51
C THR A 47 -0.30 -23.30 4.34
N GLY A 48 0.89 -22.69 4.36
CA GLY A 48 1.40 -21.87 3.25
C GLY A 48 0.79 -20.47 3.16
N ASN A 49 0.94 -19.83 1.99
CA ASN A 49 0.34 -18.53 1.65
C ASN A 49 -0.81 -18.78 0.66
N PRO A 50 -1.98 -19.25 1.15
CA PRO A 50 -3.07 -19.54 0.24
C PRO A 50 -3.68 -18.27 -0.37
N THR A 51 -4.43 -18.46 -1.45
CA THR A 51 -5.13 -17.39 -2.16
C THR A 51 -6.62 -17.72 -2.32
N ALA A 52 -7.44 -16.68 -2.49
CA ALA A 52 -8.85 -16.82 -2.81
C ALA A 52 -9.30 -15.73 -3.79
N PRO A 53 -10.28 -15.98 -4.68
CA PRO A 53 -10.80 -14.95 -5.57
C PRO A 53 -11.32 -13.73 -4.80
N ALA A 54 -11.03 -12.53 -5.31
CA ALA A 54 -11.45 -11.26 -4.74
C ALA A 54 -12.59 -10.63 -5.55
N PHE A 55 -13.63 -10.19 -4.85
CA PHE A 55 -14.77 -9.47 -5.40
C PHE A 55 -14.91 -8.13 -4.70
N GLN A 56 -15.14 -7.06 -5.44
CA GLN A 56 -15.49 -5.78 -4.85
C GLN A 56 -17.00 -5.68 -4.72
N ARG A 57 -17.48 -5.29 -3.54
CA ARG A 57 -18.90 -5.02 -3.35
C ARG A 57 -19.19 -3.55 -3.65
N ILE A 58 -20.10 -3.30 -4.58
CA ILE A 58 -20.57 -1.98 -4.97
C ILE A 58 -21.96 -1.77 -4.42
N TYR A 59 -22.13 -0.74 -3.59
CA TYR A 59 -23.41 -0.38 -2.98
C TYR A 59 -24.14 0.66 -3.82
N LYS A 60 -25.43 0.43 -4.06
CA LYS A 60 -26.30 1.29 -4.87
C LYS A 60 -27.15 2.18 -3.97
N GLY A 61 -27.58 3.33 -4.50
CA GLY A 61 -28.37 4.31 -3.75
C GLY A 61 -29.76 3.82 -3.29
N ASP A 62 -30.26 2.72 -3.87
CA ASP A 62 -31.50 2.07 -3.45
C ASP A 62 -31.33 1.07 -2.29
N GLY A 63 -30.10 0.95 -1.77
CA GLY A 63 -29.74 0.04 -0.68
C GLY A 63 -29.39 -1.38 -1.14
N THR A 64 -29.45 -1.68 -2.45
CA THR A 64 -28.95 -2.94 -2.99
C THR A 64 -27.43 -2.90 -3.20
N SER A 65 -26.83 -4.06 -3.42
CA SER A 65 -25.41 -4.17 -3.79
C SER A 65 -25.19 -5.16 -4.92
N GLU A 66 -24.07 -5.02 -5.62
CA GLU A 66 -23.59 -6.01 -6.58
C GLU A 66 -22.12 -6.35 -6.35
N GLU A 67 -21.73 -7.54 -6.77
CA GLU A 67 -20.35 -8.03 -6.68
C GLU A 67 -19.68 -7.83 -8.04
N HIS A 68 -18.63 -7.01 -8.06
CA HIS A 68 -17.74 -6.82 -9.19
C HIS A 68 -16.55 -7.78 -9.08
N ASN A 69 -16.26 -8.54 -10.14
CA ASN A 69 -15.09 -9.41 -10.17
C ASN A 69 -13.82 -8.61 -10.47
N THR A 70 -12.92 -8.53 -9.49
CA THR A 70 -11.66 -7.77 -9.61
C THR A 70 -10.61 -8.44 -10.50
N ASN A 71 -10.86 -9.68 -10.94
CA ASN A 71 -9.89 -10.55 -11.60
C ASN A 71 -8.56 -10.65 -10.83
N SER A 72 -8.65 -10.57 -9.50
CA SER A 72 -7.53 -10.61 -8.56
C SER A 72 -7.81 -11.63 -7.46
N ASN A 73 -6.79 -11.87 -6.63
CA ASN A 73 -6.91 -12.73 -5.46
C ASN A 73 -6.65 -11.93 -4.18
N LEU A 74 -7.30 -12.37 -3.10
CA LEU A 74 -6.81 -12.17 -1.75
C LEU A 74 -5.71 -13.17 -1.47
N GLU A 75 -4.67 -12.74 -0.75
CA GLU A 75 -3.51 -13.55 -0.41
C GLU A 75 -3.31 -13.53 1.10
N PHE A 76 -3.23 -14.71 1.73
CA PHE A 76 -2.95 -14.79 3.15
C PHE A 76 -1.46 -14.58 3.41
N HIS A 77 -1.14 -13.56 4.19
CA HIS A 77 0.24 -13.18 4.48
C HIS A 77 0.68 -13.73 5.83
N GLN A 78 1.41 -14.86 5.83
CA GLN A 78 1.83 -15.54 7.07
C GLN A 78 2.52 -14.63 8.09
N GLY A 79 3.45 -13.78 7.64
CA GLY A 79 4.18 -12.87 8.54
C GLY A 79 3.29 -11.82 9.23
N HIS A 80 2.07 -11.60 8.73
CA HIS A 80 1.12 -10.66 9.32
C HIS A 80 -0.12 -11.36 9.93
N GLY A 81 -0.35 -12.64 9.61
CA GLY A 81 -1.45 -13.43 10.14
C GLY A 81 -2.83 -13.07 9.61
N HIS A 82 -2.93 -12.41 8.44
CA HIS A 82 -4.20 -11.98 7.85
C HIS A 82 -4.17 -11.89 6.32
N TRP A 83 -5.33 -11.69 5.71
CA TRP A 83 -5.51 -11.57 4.25
C TRP A 83 -5.21 -10.18 3.73
N HIS A 84 -4.51 -10.10 2.60
CA HIS A 84 -4.23 -8.87 1.86
C HIS A 84 -4.90 -8.90 0.50
N THR A 85 -5.23 -7.72 -0.01
CA THR A 85 -5.51 -7.51 -1.43
C THR A 85 -4.36 -6.75 -2.07
N SER A 86 -3.91 -7.21 -3.23
CA SER A 86 -2.87 -6.55 -4.00
C SER A 86 -3.41 -5.30 -4.68
N ILE A 87 -3.16 -4.15 -4.08
CA ILE A 87 -3.66 -2.84 -4.54
C ILE A 87 -2.54 -1.82 -4.71
N ALA A 88 -1.39 -1.97 -4.04
CA ALA A 88 -0.33 -0.98 -4.11
C ALA A 88 0.77 -1.40 -5.09
N THR A 89 1.31 -0.43 -5.83
CA THR A 89 2.55 -0.55 -6.60
C THR A 89 3.49 0.57 -6.17
N TYR A 90 4.72 0.23 -5.80
CA TYR A 90 5.77 1.21 -5.53
C TYR A 90 6.88 1.10 -6.56
N GLU A 91 7.28 2.24 -7.11
CA GLU A 91 8.31 2.32 -8.13
C GLU A 91 9.31 3.40 -7.76
N LEU A 92 10.61 3.06 -7.82
CA LEU A 92 11.68 4.01 -7.64
C LEU A 92 12.31 4.30 -8.99
N PHE A 93 12.35 5.58 -9.36
CA PHE A 93 13.01 6.04 -10.58
C PHE A 93 14.25 6.84 -10.23
N GLU A 94 15.35 6.56 -10.93
CA GLU A 94 16.49 7.46 -10.98
C GLU A 94 16.15 8.62 -11.92
N VAL A 95 16.30 9.83 -11.41
CA VAL A 95 16.14 11.06 -12.19
C VAL A 95 17.53 11.48 -12.65
N PRO A 96 17.82 11.46 -13.96
CA PRO A 96 19.13 11.84 -14.45
C PRO A 96 19.43 13.28 -14.03
N ALA A 97 20.61 13.47 -13.44
CA ALA A 97 21.10 14.81 -13.15
C ALA A 97 21.20 15.58 -14.47
N PRO A 98 20.54 16.74 -14.62
CA PRO A 98 20.87 17.65 -15.68
C PRO A 98 22.25 18.25 -15.38
N ALA A 99 22.91 18.77 -16.42
CA ALA A 99 24.20 19.45 -16.33
C ALA A 99 24.15 20.81 -15.59
N PHE A 100 23.50 20.90 -14.42
CA PHE A 100 23.42 22.11 -13.61
C PHE A 100 24.41 22.07 -12.45
N PRO A 101 25.46 22.93 -12.45
CA PRO A 101 26.52 22.89 -11.44
C PRO A 101 26.10 23.33 -10.03
N SER A 102 24.93 23.97 -9.88
CA SER A 102 24.51 24.62 -8.62
C SER A 102 23.35 23.92 -7.90
N SER A 103 22.69 22.96 -8.54
CA SER A 103 21.72 22.08 -7.89
C SER A 103 21.79 20.70 -8.54
N PRO A 104 22.16 19.65 -7.79
CA PRO A 104 22.28 18.30 -8.35
C PRO A 104 20.92 17.73 -8.79
N CYS A 105 19.81 18.30 -8.30
CA CYS A 105 18.45 17.86 -8.58
C CYS A 105 17.61 18.98 -9.22
N PRO A 106 17.09 18.79 -10.45
CA PRO A 106 16.26 19.77 -11.12
C PRO A 106 14.98 20.05 -10.34
N LEU A 107 14.58 21.32 -10.27
CA LEU A 107 13.24 21.68 -9.79
C LEU A 107 12.18 21.08 -10.72
N SER A 108 11.01 20.75 -10.17
CA SER A 108 9.95 20.01 -10.90
C SER A 108 9.52 20.60 -12.26
N ALA A 109 9.65 21.91 -12.49
CA ALA A 109 9.38 22.54 -13.78
C ALA A 109 10.35 22.10 -14.90
N ALA A 110 11.56 21.67 -14.54
CA ALA A 110 12.58 21.18 -15.46
C ALA A 110 12.50 19.64 -15.69
N LEU A 111 11.54 18.95 -15.08
CA LEU A 111 11.35 17.50 -15.25
C LEU A 111 10.48 17.14 -16.48
N ASN A 112 9.89 18.13 -17.16
CA ASN A 112 9.03 17.86 -18.32
C ASN A 112 9.85 17.23 -19.47
N GLY A 113 9.43 16.06 -19.93
CA GLY A 113 10.12 15.30 -20.98
C GLY A 113 11.39 14.55 -20.52
N VAL A 114 11.70 14.52 -19.23
CA VAL A 114 12.82 13.73 -18.70
C VAL A 114 12.45 12.24 -18.74
N LYS A 115 13.28 11.45 -19.42
CA LYS A 115 13.13 9.99 -19.41
C LYS A 115 13.61 9.44 -18.06
N LEU A 116 12.66 8.95 -17.27
CA LEU A 116 12.92 8.26 -16.02
C LEU A 116 13.48 6.86 -16.30
N THR A 117 14.39 6.40 -15.44
CA THR A 117 14.89 5.02 -15.46
C THR A 117 14.42 4.33 -14.19
N GLU A 118 13.60 3.30 -14.32
CA GLU A 118 13.17 2.49 -13.18
C GLU A 118 14.39 1.81 -12.56
N SER A 119 14.60 2.07 -11.28
CA SER A 119 15.68 1.49 -10.49
C SER A 119 15.21 0.27 -9.72
N SER A 120 13.97 0.26 -9.23
CA SER A 120 13.41 -0.84 -8.46
C SER A 120 11.90 -0.75 -8.29
N VAL A 121 11.30 -1.89 -7.94
CA VAL A 121 9.88 -2.03 -7.59
C VAL A 121 9.75 -2.49 -6.13
N GLY A 122 8.70 -2.03 -5.44
CA GLY A 122 8.43 -2.33 -4.04
C GLY A 122 8.13 -3.80 -3.75
N LYS A 123 8.31 -4.18 -2.49
CA LYS A 123 8.01 -5.54 -2.01
C LYS A 123 6.63 -5.65 -1.37
N LYS A 124 6.15 -4.61 -0.67
CA LYS A 124 4.77 -4.58 -0.14
C LYS A 124 3.77 -4.10 -1.19
N LEU A 125 3.06 -5.05 -1.78
CA LEU A 125 1.99 -4.76 -2.76
C LEU A 125 0.59 -4.99 -2.18
N GLY A 126 0.49 -5.83 -1.15
CA GLY A 126 -0.75 -6.22 -0.49
C GLY A 126 -1.08 -5.40 0.77
N PHE A 127 -2.36 -5.04 0.93
CA PHE A 127 -2.88 -4.37 2.13
C PHE A 127 -4.06 -5.14 2.72
N CYS A 128 -4.11 -5.25 4.05
CA CYS A 128 -5.36 -5.34 4.80
C CYS A 128 -5.73 -3.90 5.16
N ALA A 129 -6.43 -3.21 4.25
CA ALA A 129 -6.90 -1.87 4.52
C ALA A 129 -8.12 -1.93 5.47
N THR A 130 -8.05 -1.13 6.51
CA THR A 130 -9.05 -0.98 7.56
C THR A 130 -9.12 0.48 7.98
N ASP A 131 -10.26 0.92 8.51
CA ASP A 131 -10.46 2.29 8.96
C ASP A 131 -9.52 2.67 10.10
N GLN A 132 -8.26 3.08 9.86
CA GLN A 132 -7.27 3.35 10.92
C GLN A 132 -7.06 4.84 11.21
N GLY A 133 -7.17 5.69 10.20
CA GLY A 133 -6.92 7.13 10.31
C GLY A 133 -7.90 7.97 9.50
N LEU A 134 -8.01 9.25 9.86
CA LEU A 134 -8.80 10.22 9.10
C LEU A 134 -8.09 10.61 7.82
N PHE A 135 -8.83 10.58 6.71
CA PHE A 135 -8.36 11.04 5.42
C PHE A 135 -8.35 12.58 5.34
N ASP A 136 -9.51 13.19 5.56
CA ASP A 136 -9.70 14.64 5.32
C ASP A 136 -9.89 15.41 6.64
N TRP A 137 -8.76 15.91 7.15
CA TRP A 137 -8.71 16.80 8.32
C TRP A 137 -9.28 18.20 8.04
N GLY A 138 -9.48 18.58 6.78
CA GLY A 138 -10.08 19.86 6.40
C GLY A 138 -11.62 19.82 6.43
N ARG A 139 -12.21 18.68 6.07
CA ARG A 139 -13.67 18.46 6.10
C ARG A 139 -14.18 17.89 7.43
N PHE A 140 -13.31 17.31 8.25
CA PHE A 140 -13.69 16.60 9.49
C PHE A 140 -14.84 15.61 9.27
N TYR A 141 -14.83 14.95 8.11
CA TYR A 141 -15.86 14.00 7.73
C TYR A 141 -15.29 12.59 7.75
N GLN A 142 -16.00 11.70 8.42
CA GLN A 142 -15.73 10.28 8.47
C GLN A 142 -17.06 9.54 8.60
N ALA A 143 -17.29 8.57 7.72
CA ALA A 143 -18.40 7.65 7.89
C ALA A 143 -18.21 6.87 9.21
N ARG A 144 -19.30 6.36 9.76
CA ARG A 144 -19.25 5.51 10.95
C ARG A 144 -18.46 4.23 10.66
N ARG A 145 -17.42 3.95 11.46
CA ARG A 145 -16.61 2.71 11.39
C ARG A 145 -17.44 1.45 11.66
N ASP A 146 -18.40 1.58 12.58
CA ASP A 146 -19.15 0.50 13.22
C ASP A 146 -20.26 -0.09 12.35
N ARG A 147 -21.03 0.74 11.64
CA ARG A 147 -22.19 0.26 10.87
C ARG A 147 -21.81 -0.82 9.85
N TRP A 148 -20.71 -0.60 9.14
CA TRP A 148 -20.29 -1.47 8.06
C TRP A 148 -19.54 -2.70 8.53
N GLN A 149 -18.76 -2.66 9.61
CA GLN A 149 -18.11 -3.88 10.13
C GLN A 149 -19.16 -4.82 10.74
N ASP A 150 -20.10 -4.29 11.52
CA ASP A 150 -21.20 -5.07 12.06
C ASP A 150 -22.10 -5.67 10.96
N GLU A 151 -22.53 -4.88 9.97
CA GLU A 151 -23.38 -5.36 8.86
C GLU A 151 -22.61 -6.34 7.95
N ARG A 152 -21.34 -6.06 7.60
CA ARG A 152 -20.46 -7.01 6.85
C ARG A 152 -20.33 -8.35 7.55
N CYS A 153 -20.09 -8.34 8.86
CA CYS A 153 -19.94 -9.55 9.65
C CYS A 153 -21.30 -10.22 9.93
N ARG A 154 -22.39 -9.46 10.05
CA ARG A 154 -23.75 -9.96 10.33
C ARG A 154 -24.43 -10.58 9.11
N GLU A 155 -24.28 -10.02 7.92
CA GLU A 155 -24.77 -10.63 6.67
C GLU A 155 -24.22 -12.05 6.48
N ASP A 156 -23.01 -12.29 6.97
CA ASP A 156 -22.39 -13.60 6.95
C ASP A 156 -22.65 -14.41 8.25
N SER A 157 -23.12 -13.76 9.32
CA SER A 157 -23.30 -14.36 10.67
C SER A 157 -24.39 -15.42 10.77
N ASP A 158 -25.32 -15.46 9.82
CA ASP A 158 -26.33 -16.53 9.77
C ASP A 158 -25.68 -17.93 9.59
N ASN A 159 -24.38 -17.99 9.23
CA ASN A 159 -23.59 -19.23 9.13
C ASN A 159 -22.18 -19.15 9.76
N LEU A 160 -21.81 -18.06 10.45
CA LEU A 160 -20.50 -17.97 11.11
C LEU A 160 -20.60 -18.46 12.56
N ASP A 161 -19.60 -19.22 13.01
CA ASP A 161 -19.46 -19.50 14.44
C ASP A 161 -19.17 -18.18 15.22
N PRO A 162 -19.46 -18.13 16.52
CA PRO A 162 -19.26 -16.92 17.34
C PRO A 162 -17.82 -16.38 17.36
N GLU A 163 -16.81 -17.23 17.14
CA GLU A 163 -15.39 -16.86 17.14
C GLU A 163 -15.00 -16.18 15.81
N ALA A 164 -15.53 -16.67 14.68
CA ALA A 164 -15.39 -16.05 13.38
C ALA A 164 -16.11 -14.69 13.31
N PHE A 165 -17.27 -14.56 13.95
CA PHE A 165 -17.97 -13.28 14.11
C PHE A 165 -17.12 -12.28 14.92
N GLN A 166 -16.59 -12.70 16.08
CA GLN A 166 -15.74 -11.86 16.91
C GLN A 166 -14.42 -11.46 16.20
N THR A 167 -13.83 -12.36 15.43
CA THR A 167 -12.60 -12.10 14.66
C THR A 167 -12.85 -11.11 13.51
N CYS A 168 -13.99 -11.24 12.84
CA CYS A 168 -14.44 -10.31 11.79
C CYS A 168 -14.60 -8.87 12.33
N LEU A 169 -15.14 -8.71 13.54
CA LEU A 169 -15.30 -7.40 14.19
C LEU A 169 -13.98 -6.73 14.62
N LEU A 170 -12.93 -7.51 14.90
CA LEU A 170 -11.63 -6.97 15.31
C LEU A 170 -10.84 -6.46 14.11
N THR A 171 -10.80 -7.26 13.03
CA THR A 171 -10.20 -6.90 11.73
C THR A 171 -10.81 -7.82 10.66
N GLY A 172 -11.70 -7.29 9.81
CA GLY A 172 -12.43 -8.10 8.81
C GLY A 172 -11.52 -8.95 7.91
N CYS A 173 -10.28 -8.50 7.68
CA CYS A 173 -9.29 -9.20 6.87
C CYS A 173 -8.64 -10.41 7.56
N SER A 174 -8.90 -10.64 8.86
CA SER A 174 -8.37 -11.77 9.62
C SER A 174 -9.33 -12.97 9.62
N SER A 175 -10.54 -12.82 9.05
CA SER A 175 -11.49 -13.92 8.93
C SER A 175 -10.89 -15.06 8.10
N PRO A 176 -10.84 -16.29 8.61
CA PRO A 176 -10.20 -17.42 7.94
C PRO A 176 -11.02 -17.94 6.74
N THR A 177 -12.34 -17.74 6.75
CA THR A 177 -13.31 -18.31 5.79
C THR A 177 -13.92 -17.28 4.85
N ARG A 178 -14.04 -16.03 5.32
CA ARG A 178 -14.73 -14.93 4.63
C ARG A 178 -14.02 -13.60 4.91
N PRO A 179 -12.78 -13.42 4.44
CA PRO A 179 -12.06 -12.16 4.63
C PRO A 179 -12.77 -11.00 3.95
N VAL A 180 -12.85 -9.88 4.69
CA VAL A 180 -13.36 -8.61 4.18
C VAL A 180 -12.34 -7.52 4.45
N ILE A 181 -11.92 -6.84 3.38
CA ILE A 181 -10.97 -5.72 3.42
C ILE A 181 -11.73 -4.48 2.96
N GLY A 182 -11.56 -3.34 3.62
CA GLY A 182 -12.27 -2.16 3.16
C GLY A 182 -12.02 -0.89 3.96
N LEU A 183 -12.35 0.22 3.31
CA LEU A 183 -12.29 1.57 3.84
C LEU A 183 -13.64 2.23 3.73
N SER A 184 -14.16 2.71 4.85
CA SER A 184 -15.33 3.57 4.88
C SER A 184 -14.97 4.96 4.35
N VAL A 185 -15.95 5.70 3.81
CA VAL A 185 -15.71 7.05 3.28
C VAL A 185 -15.10 7.96 4.37
N GLY A 186 -14.04 8.68 4.03
CA GLY A 186 -13.32 9.58 4.94
C GLY A 186 -12.26 8.90 5.82
N TRP A 187 -12.07 7.59 5.68
CA TRP A 187 -11.03 6.84 6.38
C TRP A 187 -9.87 6.45 5.46
N GLY A 188 -8.72 6.17 6.05
CA GLY A 188 -7.61 5.49 5.40
C GLY A 188 -6.81 4.60 6.34
N ASP A 189 -5.85 3.90 5.75
CA ASP A 189 -4.99 2.95 6.44
C ASP A 189 -3.52 3.16 6.07
N THR A 190 -2.77 3.90 6.90
CA THR A 190 -1.35 4.15 6.65
C THR A 190 -0.49 3.07 7.27
N TYR A 191 0.20 2.31 6.42
CA TYR A 191 1.22 1.37 6.87
C TYR A 191 2.51 2.12 7.17
N ALA A 192 2.92 2.10 8.43
CA ALA A 192 4.14 2.75 8.89
C ALA A 192 5.40 2.14 8.24
N TRP A 193 6.43 2.96 8.04
CA TRP A 193 7.73 2.57 7.45
C TRP A 193 8.42 1.35 8.11
N ALA A 194 8.10 1.10 9.39
CA ALA A 194 8.65 -0.01 10.16
C ALA A 194 7.91 -1.34 9.90
N ARG A 195 6.79 -1.34 9.15
CA ARG A 195 6.09 -2.57 8.78
C ARG A 195 6.98 -3.45 7.90
N LEU A 196 6.78 -4.77 7.99
CA LEU A 196 7.50 -5.72 7.15
C LEU A 196 7.16 -5.45 5.68
N GLU A 197 8.15 -5.62 4.81
CA GLU A 197 8.12 -5.42 3.36
C GLU A 197 7.86 -3.99 2.89
N GLN A 198 7.64 -3.05 3.81
CA GLN A 198 7.31 -1.65 3.54
C GLN A 198 8.53 -0.84 3.06
N PHE A 199 9.06 -1.22 1.91
CA PHE A 199 10.23 -0.62 1.28
C PHE A 199 10.29 -0.87 -0.23
N VAL A 200 11.16 -0.10 -0.89
CA VAL A 200 11.74 -0.43 -2.20
C VAL A 200 13.23 -0.73 -2.02
N GLU A 201 13.77 -1.62 -2.84
CA GLU A 201 15.22 -1.84 -2.87
C GLU A 201 15.90 -0.56 -3.38
N PHE A 202 16.91 -0.07 -2.69
CA PHE A 202 17.60 1.16 -3.03
C PHE A 202 18.93 0.85 -3.75
N PRO A 203 19.26 1.55 -4.84
CA PRO A 203 20.50 1.30 -5.57
C PRO A 203 21.72 1.61 -4.70
N GLU A 204 22.76 0.79 -4.86
CA GLU A 204 24.02 0.92 -4.15
C GLU A 204 25.18 1.21 -5.12
N HIS A 205 26.17 1.96 -4.64
CA HIS A 205 27.47 2.17 -5.28
C HIS A 205 28.54 2.01 -4.20
N ASP A 206 29.49 1.08 -4.41
CA ASP A 206 30.57 0.75 -3.47
C ASP A 206 30.11 0.45 -2.04
N GLY A 207 28.96 -0.25 -1.90
CA GLY A 207 28.41 -0.64 -0.60
C GLY A 207 27.67 0.49 0.15
N HIS A 208 27.53 1.66 -0.48
CA HIS A 208 26.80 2.81 0.04
C HIS A 208 25.57 3.12 -0.82
N PRO A 209 24.54 3.80 -0.28
CA PRO A 209 23.43 4.32 -1.10
C PRO A 209 23.97 5.15 -2.26
N LYS A 210 23.54 4.83 -3.48
CA LYS A 210 23.98 5.55 -4.69
C LYS A 210 23.52 7.02 -4.59
N PRO A 211 24.43 8.01 -4.59
CA PRO A 211 24.05 9.42 -4.58
C PRO A 211 23.28 9.79 -5.84
N GLY A 212 22.38 10.76 -5.74
CA GLY A 212 21.61 11.23 -6.89
C GLY A 212 20.22 11.71 -6.54
N CYS A 213 19.39 11.88 -7.57
CA CYS A 213 18.02 12.34 -7.48
C CYS A 213 17.08 11.20 -7.83
N TYR A 214 16.04 11.04 -7.03
CA TYR A 214 15.15 9.91 -7.13
C TYR A 214 13.70 10.36 -7.00
N LEU A 215 12.83 9.67 -7.72
CA LEU A 215 11.39 9.84 -7.66
C LEU A 215 10.80 8.51 -7.19
N LEU A 216 10.22 8.50 -5.99
CA LEU A 216 9.42 7.39 -5.49
C LEU A 216 7.96 7.65 -5.89
N HIS A 217 7.36 6.73 -6.62
CA HIS A 217 5.93 6.68 -6.90
C HIS A 217 5.28 5.58 -6.07
N ALA A 218 4.11 5.89 -5.52
CA ALA A 218 3.18 4.92 -4.96
C ALA A 218 1.83 5.08 -5.66
N THR A 219 1.41 4.05 -6.38
CA THR A 219 0.14 4.02 -7.11
C THR A 219 -0.74 2.93 -6.53
N PHE A 220 -1.93 3.31 -6.08
CA PHE A 220 -2.98 2.38 -5.69
C PHE A 220 -3.82 2.01 -6.92
N ASP A 221 -4.28 0.77 -6.99
CA ASP A 221 -4.98 0.19 -8.11
C ASP A 221 -4.42 0.52 -9.51
N LYS A 222 -3.10 0.40 -9.69
CA LYS A 222 -2.44 0.68 -10.98
C LYS A 222 -3.01 -0.14 -12.16
N SER A 223 -3.67 -1.25 -11.88
CA SER A 223 -4.26 -2.14 -12.89
C SER A 223 -5.75 -1.89 -13.13
N SER A 224 -6.36 -0.89 -12.47
CA SER A 224 -7.79 -0.57 -12.52
C SER A 224 -8.68 -1.80 -12.36
N LYS A 225 -8.45 -2.52 -11.25
CA LYS A 225 -9.18 -3.74 -10.87
C LYS A 225 -10.37 -3.46 -9.97
N PHE A 226 -10.42 -2.27 -9.38
CA PHE A 226 -11.49 -1.81 -8.52
C PHE A 226 -12.24 -0.68 -9.22
N GLU A 227 -13.54 -0.59 -8.99
CA GLU A 227 -14.37 0.52 -9.45
C GLU A 227 -14.23 1.67 -8.44
N GLU A 228 -13.63 2.77 -8.89
CA GLU A 228 -13.44 3.99 -8.13
C GLU A 228 -14.19 5.16 -8.77
N SER A 229 -14.62 6.13 -7.96
CA SER A 229 -15.27 7.34 -8.49
C SER A 229 -14.31 8.26 -9.24
N ASN A 230 -13.00 8.09 -9.04
CA ASN A 230 -11.95 8.85 -9.67
C ASN A 230 -10.69 7.98 -9.81
N GLU A 231 -10.25 7.74 -11.05
CA GLU A 231 -9.01 6.98 -11.33
C GLU A 231 -7.77 7.90 -11.44
N HIS A 232 -7.95 9.22 -11.26
CA HIS A 232 -6.90 10.22 -11.52
C HIS A 232 -6.20 10.72 -10.25
N ASP A 233 -6.49 10.14 -9.08
CA ASP A 233 -5.85 10.49 -7.80
C ASP A 233 -5.18 9.31 -7.09
N ASN A 234 -5.07 8.18 -7.79
CA ASN A 234 -4.48 6.93 -7.31
C ASN A 234 -2.95 6.99 -7.06
N THR A 235 -2.27 8.01 -7.58
CA THR A 235 -0.81 8.14 -7.48
C THR A 235 -0.39 9.22 -6.50
N SER A 236 0.63 8.90 -5.71
CA SER A 236 1.41 9.83 -4.90
C SER A 236 2.90 9.70 -5.20
N PHE A 237 3.65 10.76 -4.92
CA PHE A 237 5.08 10.78 -5.19
C PHE A 237 5.89 11.53 -4.13
N ALA A 238 7.16 11.14 -4.02
CA ALA A 238 8.20 11.88 -3.34
C ALA A 238 9.43 12.01 -4.25
N TYR A 239 9.81 13.24 -4.56
CA TYR A 239 11.05 13.59 -5.24
C TYR A 239 12.09 14.01 -4.20
N PHE A 240 13.24 13.35 -4.19
CA PHE A 240 14.26 13.55 -3.16
C PHE A 240 15.68 13.39 -3.69
N GLN A 241 16.62 13.97 -2.95
CA GLN A 241 18.04 13.84 -3.18
C GLN A 241 18.66 12.90 -2.13
N VAL A 242 19.60 12.07 -2.57
CA VAL A 242 20.54 11.36 -1.70
C VAL A 242 21.92 11.96 -1.88
N ASP A 243 22.47 12.52 -0.79
CA ASP A 243 23.76 13.19 -0.79
C ASP A 243 24.61 12.75 0.42
N PRO A 244 25.75 12.08 0.19
CA PRO A 244 26.69 11.70 1.25
C PRO A 244 27.33 12.91 1.95
N SER A 245 27.47 14.05 1.26
CA SER A 245 28.14 15.24 1.81
C SER A 245 27.30 15.98 2.85
N LEU A 246 26.00 15.69 2.92
CA LEU A 246 25.08 16.32 3.88
C LEU A 246 25.19 15.73 5.31
N ASP A 247 26.02 14.70 5.54
CA ASP A 247 26.25 14.12 6.87
C ASP A 247 27.74 13.96 7.24
N PRO A 248 28.21 14.61 8.32
CA PRO A 248 29.56 14.41 8.87
C PRO A 248 29.85 12.98 9.36
N LYS A 249 28.82 12.13 9.52
CA LYS A 249 28.92 10.74 9.99
C LYS A 249 28.78 9.69 8.89
N ASN A 250 28.72 10.10 7.62
CA ASN A 250 28.67 9.20 6.46
C ASN A 250 27.41 8.30 6.40
N SER A 251 26.32 8.67 7.09
CA SER A 251 24.98 8.14 6.84
C SER A 251 24.31 9.03 5.79
N SER A 252 24.13 8.52 4.57
CA SER A 252 23.55 9.30 3.47
C SER A 252 22.25 9.98 3.91
N LYS A 253 22.16 11.31 3.79
CA LYS A 253 20.91 12.02 4.08
C LYS A 253 20.00 12.03 2.87
N ILE A 254 18.73 11.77 3.13
CA ILE A 254 17.64 11.98 2.19
C ILE A 254 17.10 13.39 2.42
N MET A 255 17.11 14.23 1.37
CA MET A 255 16.42 15.51 1.36
C MET A 255 15.20 15.42 0.46
N ILE A 256 14.01 15.52 1.04
CA ILE A 256 12.77 15.60 0.26
C ILE A 256 12.71 16.99 -0.39
N ILE A 257 12.70 17.02 -1.72
CA ILE A 257 12.61 18.25 -2.51
C ILE A 257 11.15 18.62 -2.72
N ARG A 258 10.32 17.63 -3.05
CA ARG A 258 8.89 17.80 -3.28
C ARG A 258 8.16 16.49 -2.99
N SER A 259 6.94 16.59 -2.49
CA SER A 259 5.99 15.48 -2.46
C SER A 259 4.62 15.96 -2.92
N GLY A 260 3.77 15.02 -3.30
CA GLY A 260 2.42 15.30 -3.76
C GLY A 260 1.59 14.04 -3.94
N HIS A 261 0.31 14.25 -4.23
CA HIS A 261 -0.65 13.23 -4.61
C HIS A 261 -1.53 13.80 -5.74
N GLY A 262 -2.18 12.93 -6.49
CA GLY A 262 -2.92 13.28 -7.70
C GLY A 262 -2.15 12.95 -8.96
N VAL A 263 -2.89 12.90 -10.08
CA VAL A 263 -2.52 12.52 -11.45
C VAL A 263 -1.09 11.98 -11.58
N GLY A 264 -0.98 10.65 -11.50
CA GLY A 264 0.11 9.93 -12.16
C GLY A 264 0.07 10.23 -13.67
N PRO A 265 1.22 10.11 -14.36
CA PRO A 265 1.37 10.54 -15.75
C PRO A 265 0.33 9.97 -16.71
#